data_AF-A0A929HXY6-F1
#
_entry.id   AF-A0A929HXY6-F1
#
_cell.length_a   1.000
_cell.length_b   1.000
_cell.length_c   1.000
_cell.angle_alpha   90.00
_cell.angle_beta   90.00
_cell.angle_gamma   90.00
#
_symmetry.space_group_name_H-M   'P 1'
#
loop_
_entity.id
_entity.type
_entity.pdbx_description
1 polymer ?
#
loop_
_entity_poly.entity_id
_entity_poly.type
_entity_poly.pdbx_seq_one_letter_code
_entity_poly.pdbx_strand_id
1 'polypeptide(L)'
;MNMKKILIFLCAFVFLFGLSSMAMAKVIKIGGLKDTTGATSDVGKDAALGQEEFWSHYVNDHGGINGKKVKYIWFDYGYRIPEALTKYKLLKRM
;
A
#
# COMPACT_ATOMS: atom_id res chain seq x y z
N MET A 1 -46.93 15.86 8.56
CA MET A 1 -46.14 14.64 8.87
C MET A 1 -45.74 14.69 10.34
N ASN A 2 -46.06 13.68 11.15
CA ASN A 2 -45.75 13.70 12.60
C ASN A 2 -44.25 13.86 12.83
N MET A 3 -43.84 14.64 13.84
CA MET A 3 -42.43 14.96 14.16
C MET A 3 -41.52 13.72 14.27
N LYS A 4 -42.07 12.60 14.77
CA LYS A 4 -41.37 11.30 14.81
C LYS A 4 -41.03 10.76 13.41
N LYS A 5 -41.94 10.91 12.43
CA LYS A 5 -41.72 10.49 11.04
C LYS A 5 -40.65 11.36 10.37
N ILE A 6 -40.62 12.66 10.68
CA ILE A 6 -39.57 13.58 10.19
C ILE A 6 -38.20 13.16 10.73
N LEU A 7 -38.11 12.86 12.04
CA LEU A 7 -36.85 12.44 12.67
C LEU A 7 -36.34 11.10 12.09
N ILE A 8 -37.23 10.13 11.88
CA ILE A 8 -36.89 8.85 11.25
C ILE A 8 -36.37 9.05 9.82
N PHE A 9 -37.01 9.92 9.04
CA PHE A 9 -36.56 10.25 7.69
C PHE A 9 -35.18 10.94 7.70
N LEU A 10 -34.94 11.85 8.65
CA LEU A 10 -33.66 12.55 8.77
C LEU A 10 -32.52 11.58 9.15
N CYS A 11 -32.76 10.68 10.12
CA CYS A 11 -31.78 9.66 10.49
C CYS A 11 -31.50 8.68 9.33
N ALA A 12 -32.55 8.26 8.60
CA ALA A 12 -32.37 7.41 7.42
C ALA A 12 -31.58 8.12 6.31
N PHE A 13 -31.83 9.41 6.09
CA PHE A 13 -31.10 10.22 5.12
C PHE A 13 -29.61 10.38 5.47
N VAL A 14 -29.30 10.67 6.73
CA VAL A 14 -27.91 10.75 7.23
C VAL A 14 -27.22 9.39 7.17
N PHE A 15 -27.92 8.28 7.42
CA PHE A 15 -27.35 6.94 7.30
C PHE A 15 -27.04 6.57 5.84
N LEU A 16 -27.96 6.86 4.92
CA LEU A 16 -27.78 6.63 3.47
C LEU A 16 -26.67 7.51 2.85
N PHE A 17 -26.54 8.76 3.29
CA PHE A 17 -25.45 9.66 2.86
C PHE A 17 -24.13 9.48 3.65
N GLY A 18 -24.18 8.90 4.84
CA GLY A 18 -22.98 8.60 5.63
C GLY A 18 -22.16 7.46 5.02
N LEU A 19 -22.82 6.46 4.43
CA LEU A 19 -22.15 5.30 3.82
C LEU A 19 -21.54 5.58 2.44
N SER A 20 -21.91 6.65 1.74
CA SER A 20 -21.41 6.94 0.38
C SER A 20 -19.94 7.39 0.35
N SER A 21 -19.33 7.61 1.52
CA SER A 21 -17.90 7.93 1.66
C SER A 21 -16.99 6.71 1.92
N MET A 22 -17.53 5.49 1.98
CA MET A 22 -16.71 4.26 1.91
C MET A 22 -16.22 4.04 0.47
N ALA A 23 -15.50 5.02 -0.08
CA ALA A 23 -14.71 4.86 -1.28
C ALA A 23 -13.71 3.73 -1.02
N MET A 24 -13.75 2.67 -1.83
CA MET A 24 -12.80 1.57 -1.78
C MET A 24 -11.38 2.15 -1.85
N ALA A 25 -10.66 2.12 -0.73
CA ALA A 25 -9.39 2.83 -0.59
C ALA A 25 -8.40 2.34 -1.65
N LYS A 26 -8.05 3.22 -2.59
CA LYS A 26 -7.11 2.89 -3.68
C LYS A 26 -5.75 2.57 -3.06
N VAL A 27 -5.28 1.34 -3.22
CA VAL A 27 -3.97 0.88 -2.72
C VAL A 27 -2.84 1.49 -3.54
N ILE A 28 -1.79 1.97 -2.87
CA ILE A 28 -0.56 2.43 -3.52
C ILE A 28 0.39 1.24 -3.62
N LYS A 29 0.80 0.87 -4.83
CA LYS A 29 1.78 -0.20 -5.04
C LYS A 29 3.17 0.41 -5.14
N ILE A 30 4.10 -0.10 -4.34
CA ILE A 30 5.51 0.31 -4.38
C ILE A 30 6.34 -0.91 -4.77
N GLY A 31 7.16 -0.74 -5.81
CA GLY A 31 8.08 -1.76 -6.30
C GLY A 31 9.50 -1.55 -5.81
N GLY A 32 10.17 -2.60 -5.35
CA GLY A 32 11.58 -2.57 -4.96
C GLY A 32 12.45 -3.57 -5.72
N LEU A 33 13.64 -3.15 -6.15
CA LEU A 33 14.74 -4.06 -6.47
C LEU A 33 15.73 -4.02 -5.32
N LYS A 34 16.16 -5.20 -4.87
CA LYS A 34 17.12 -5.38 -3.77
C LYS A 34 18.21 -6.35 -4.18
N ASP A 35 19.41 -6.12 -3.71
CA ASP A 35 20.59 -6.94 -3.90
C ASP A 35 20.89 -7.73 -2.61
N THR A 36 19.91 -8.53 -2.17
CA THR A 36 20.03 -9.35 -0.94
C THR A 36 20.93 -10.58 -1.15
N THR A 37 21.28 -10.87 -2.39
CA THR A 37 22.32 -11.84 -2.77
C THR A 37 23.39 -11.18 -3.65
N GLY A 38 24.48 -11.89 -3.94
CA GLY A 38 25.56 -11.35 -4.79
C GLY A 38 26.54 -10.44 -4.05
N ALA A 39 27.36 -9.74 -4.83
CA ALA A 39 28.58 -9.06 -4.36
C ALA A 39 28.34 -7.91 -3.37
N THR A 40 27.14 -7.35 -3.32
CA THR A 40 26.77 -6.20 -2.48
C THR A 40 25.74 -6.57 -1.39
N SER A 41 25.58 -7.87 -1.13
CA SER A 41 24.54 -8.38 -0.22
C SER A 41 24.79 -8.11 1.25
N ASP A 42 26.02 -7.80 1.62
CA ASP A 42 26.41 -7.29 2.94
C ASP A 42 25.69 -5.99 3.28
N VAL A 43 25.44 -5.13 2.31
CA VAL A 43 24.64 -3.90 2.48
C VAL A 43 23.18 -4.12 2.13
N GLY A 44 22.90 -4.88 1.07
CA GLY A 44 21.55 -5.03 0.51
C GLY A 44 20.54 -5.71 1.44
N LYS A 45 20.98 -6.62 2.32
CA LYS A 45 20.11 -7.35 3.25
C LYS A 45 19.47 -6.42 4.29
N ASP A 46 20.29 -5.67 5.01
CA ASP A 46 19.81 -4.78 6.08
C ASP A 46 18.95 -3.65 5.48
N ALA A 47 19.35 -3.13 4.32
CA ALA A 47 18.58 -2.15 3.59
C ALA A 47 17.22 -2.69 3.11
N ALA A 48 17.14 -3.96 2.72
CA ALA A 48 15.88 -4.60 2.32
C ALA A 48 14.95 -4.81 3.52
N LEU A 49 15.48 -5.28 4.65
CA LEU A 49 14.72 -5.45 5.89
C LEU A 49 14.12 -4.13 6.38
N GLY A 50 14.93 -3.06 6.44
CA GLY A 50 14.45 -1.75 6.86
C GLY A 50 13.37 -1.18 5.93
N GLN A 51 13.46 -1.45 4.63
CA GLN A 51 12.46 -1.00 3.67
C GLN A 51 11.18 -1.82 3.73
N GLU A 52 11.26 -3.14 3.94
CA GLU A 52 10.10 -3.98 4.19
C GLU A 52 9.33 -3.49 5.41
N GLU A 53 10.03 -3.31 6.54
CA GLU A 53 9.43 -2.82 7.79
C GLU A 53 8.77 -1.45 7.60
N PHE A 54 9.47 -0.53 6.94
CA PHE A 54 8.94 0.81 6.72
C PHE A 54 7.68 0.81 5.83
N TRP A 55 7.74 0.17 4.66
CA TRP A 55 6.65 0.26 3.68
C TRP A 55 5.47 -0.66 3.99
N SER A 56 5.72 -1.86 4.48
CA SER A 56 4.66 -2.84 4.77
C SER A 56 4.00 -2.59 6.12
N HIS A 57 4.76 -2.15 7.13
CA HIS A 57 4.27 -1.96 8.50
C HIS A 57 4.16 -0.49 8.86
N TYR A 58 5.27 0.21 9.11
CA TYR A 58 5.27 1.56 9.69
C TYR A 58 4.30 2.51 8.95
N VAL A 59 4.42 2.64 7.63
CA VAL A 59 3.55 3.54 6.84
C VAL A 59 2.08 3.15 6.97
N ASN A 60 1.77 1.86 6.90
CA ASN A 60 0.40 1.38 6.98
C ASN A 60 -0.20 1.56 8.36
N ASP A 61 0.56 1.27 9.42
CA ASP A 61 0.12 1.38 10.81
C ASP A 61 -0.13 2.85 11.19
N HIS A 62 0.55 3.79 10.53
CA HIS A 62 0.34 5.23 10.70
C HIS A 62 -0.71 5.82 9.74
N GLY A 63 -1.64 5.00 9.24
CA GLY A 63 -2.77 5.46 8.42
C GLY A 63 -2.51 5.50 6.91
N GLY A 64 -1.35 5.02 6.46
CA GLY A 64 -0.98 5.00 5.05
C GLY A 64 -0.63 6.39 4.50
N ILE A 65 -0.58 6.50 3.18
CA ILE A 65 -0.28 7.76 2.49
C ILE A 65 -1.60 8.40 2.07
N ASN A 66 -1.98 9.52 2.70
CA ASN A 66 -3.28 10.17 2.48
C ASN A 66 -4.46 9.20 2.66
N GLY A 67 -4.41 8.37 3.71
CA GLY A 67 -5.43 7.35 4.00
C GLY A 67 -5.37 6.10 3.12
N LYS A 68 -4.41 6.01 2.19
CA LYS A 68 -4.26 4.88 1.27
C LYS A 68 -3.17 3.93 1.77
N LYS A 69 -3.53 2.66 1.93
CA LYS A 69 -2.57 1.62 2.29
C LYS A 69 -1.55 1.39 1.18
N VAL A 70 -0.33 1.09 1.57
CA VAL A 70 0.78 0.69 0.71
C VAL A 70 0.81 -0.83 0.61
N LYS A 71 0.98 -1.34 -0.61
CA LYS A 71 1.39 -2.71 -0.88
C LYS A 71 2.80 -2.69 -1.44
N TYR A 72 3.76 -3.09 -0.62
CA TYR A 72 5.14 -3.21 -1.04
C TYR A 72 5.40 -4.58 -1.67
N ILE A 73 6.06 -4.58 -2.82
CA ILE A 73 6.46 -5.80 -3.53
C ILE A 73 7.90 -5.57 -3.98
N TRP A 74 8.82 -6.43 -3.59
CA TRP A 74 10.20 -6.33 -4.01
C TRP A 74 10.78 -7.68 -4.43
N PHE A 75 11.85 -7.60 -5.22
CA PHE A 75 12.58 -8.77 -5.70
C PHE A 75 14.06 -8.62 -5.45
N ASP A 76 14.69 -9.74 -5.11
CA ASP A 76 16.14 -9.86 -5.22
C ASP A 76 16.57 -9.92 -6.69
N TYR A 77 17.57 -9.12 -7.04
CA TYR A 77 18.24 -9.17 -8.35
C TYR A 77 19.71 -9.58 -8.25
N GLY A 78 20.23 -9.79 -7.04
CA GLY A 78 21.55 -10.33 -6.77
C GLY A 78 22.71 -9.54 -7.39
N TYR A 79 22.57 -8.22 -7.50
CA TYR A 79 23.51 -7.30 -8.15
C TYR A 79 23.80 -7.59 -9.64
N ARG A 80 22.87 -8.24 -10.35
CA ARG A 80 23.03 -8.59 -11.77
C ARG A 80 22.05 -7.86 -12.69
N ILE A 81 22.58 -7.22 -13.73
CA ILE A 81 21.81 -6.37 -14.66
C ILE A 81 20.67 -7.12 -15.37
N PRO A 82 20.87 -8.32 -15.96
CA PRO A 82 19.79 -9.03 -16.66
C PRO A 82 18.58 -9.33 -15.77
N GLU A 83 18.84 -9.69 -14.52
CA GLU A 83 17.84 -10.01 -13.52
C GLU A 83 17.12 -8.75 -13.04
N ALA A 84 17.85 -7.65 -12.82
CA ALA A 84 17.25 -6.35 -12.52
C ALA A 84 16.26 -5.95 -13.62
N LEU A 85 16.64 -6.06 -14.89
CA LEU A 85 15.77 -5.73 -16.03
C LEU A 85 14.52 -6.62 -16.07
N THR A 86 14.67 -7.92 -15.79
CA THR A 86 13.55 -8.86 -15.76
C THR A 86 12.58 -8.54 -14.63
N LYS A 87 13.09 -8.36 -13.40
CA LYS A 87 12.27 -8.05 -12.23
C LYS A 87 11.63 -6.66 -12.34
N TYR A 88 12.34 -5.67 -12.86
CA TYR A 88 11.80 -4.34 -13.14
C TYR A 88 10.58 -4.39 -14.06
N LYS A 89 10.64 -5.19 -15.13
CA LYS A 89 9.49 -5.36 -16.05
C LYS A 89 8.26 -5.97 -15.35
N LEU A 90 8.46 -6.84 -14.36
CA LEU A 90 7.37 -7.37 -13.54
C LEU A 90 6.79 -6.26 -12.65
N LEU A 91 7.64 -5.51 -11.95
CA LEU A 91 7.22 -4.41 -11.08
C LEU A 91 6.48 -3.31 -11.86
N LYS A 92 6.92 -3.00 -13.09
CA LYS A 92 6.30 -2.00 -13.96
C LYS A 92 4.86 -2.34 -14.37
N ARG A 93 4.47 -3.62 -14.32
CA ARG A 93 3.12 -4.09 -14.69
C ARG A 93 2.14 -4.13 -13.52
N MET A 94 2.60 -3.80 -12.32
CA MET A 94 1.80 -3.85 -11.09
C MET A 94 0.72 -2.77 -11.06
#